data_AF-A0A3D5WPH2-F1
#
_entry.id   AF-A0A3D5WPH2-F1
#
_cell.length_a   1.000
_cell.length_b   1.000
_cell.length_c   1.000
_cell.angle_alpha   90.00
_cell.angle_beta   90.00
_cell.angle_gamma   90.00
#
_symmetry.space_group_name_H-M   'P 1'
#
loop_
_entity.id
_entity.type
_entity.pdbx_description
1 polymer ?
#
loop_
_entity_poly.entity_id
_entity_poly.type
_entity_poly.pdbx_seq_one_letter_code
_entity_poly.pdbx_strand_id
1 'polypeptide(L)' 'GLPIIECPAAAKEIEAGDTVEIDFDSGMIYDKTKGTEYQGQAFPEFMQKIIKAEGLINYIN' A
#
# COMPACT_ATOMS: atom_id res chain seq x y z
N GLY A 1 1.90 -1.36 12.70
CA GLY A 1 3.06 -1.48 11.79
C GLY A 1 2.98 -0.40 10.74
N LEU A 2 4.08 -0.09 10.05
CA LEU A 2 4.05 0.83 8.91
C LEU A 2 3.73 0.01 7.65
N PRO A 3 2.59 0.20 6.97
CA PRO A 3 2.30 -0.51 5.73
C PRO A 3 3.23 0.02 4.61
N ILE A 4 3.84 -0.89 3.85
CA ILE A 4 4.72 -0.56 2.71
C ILE A 4 4.19 -1.31 1.49
N ILE A 5 3.95 -0.60 0.38
CA ILE A 5 3.60 -1.20 -0.92
C ILE A 5 4.71 -0.90 -1.91
N GLU A 6 5.11 -1.90 -2.69
CA GLU A 6 6.05 -1.73 -3.80
C GLU A 6 5.28 -1.41 -5.09
N CYS A 7 5.58 -0.25 -5.69
CA CYS A 7 5.06 0.14 -7.00
C CYS A 7 6.04 1.08 -7.72
N PRO A 8 6.89 0.56 -8.62
CA PRO A 8 7.90 1.37 -9.30
C PRO A 8 7.32 2.51 -10.16
N ALA A 9 6.14 2.31 -10.74
CA ALA A 9 5.46 3.33 -11.55
C ALA A 9 4.99 4.50 -10.68
N ALA A 10 4.26 4.20 -9.60
CA ALA A 10 3.82 5.22 -8.64
C ALA A 10 5.00 5.99 -8.03
N ALA A 11 6.07 5.29 -7.64
CA ALA A 11 7.28 5.91 -7.07
C ALA A 11 8.02 6.86 -8.03
N LYS A 12 7.83 6.69 -9.35
CA LYS A 12 8.44 7.54 -10.37
C LYS A 12 7.59 8.76 -10.71
N GLU A 13 6.27 8.65 -10.61
CA GLU A 13 5.32 9.64 -11.10
C GLU A 13 4.66 10.50 -10.01
N ILE A 14 4.51 9.95 -8.80
CA ILE A 14 3.99 10.69 -7.65
C ILE A 14 5.07 11.64 -7.13
N GLU A 15 4.67 12.87 -6.84
CA GLU A 15 5.55 13.95 -6.42
C GLU A 15 5.12 14.51 -5.06
N ALA A 16 6.02 15.28 -4.44
CA ALA A 16 5.73 15.93 -3.17
C ALA A 16 4.57 16.92 -3.33
N GLY A 17 3.50 16.71 -2.55
CA GLY A 17 2.29 17.53 -2.59
C GLY A 17 1.10 16.86 -3.29
N ASP A 18 1.29 15.71 -3.95
CA ASP A 18 0.19 14.95 -4.51
C ASP A 18 -0.69 14.34 -3.41
N THR A 19 -2.00 14.33 -3.64
CA THR A 19 -2.97 13.66 -2.77
C THR A 19 -3.18 12.25 -3.29
N VAL A 20 -2.75 11.27 -2.51
CA VAL A 20 -2.76 9.86 -2.91
C VAL A 20 -3.68 9.06 -1.99
N GLU A 21 -4.50 8.21 -2.59
CA GLU A 21 -5.34 7.22 -1.91
C GLU A 21 -4.84 5.82 -2.25
N ILE A 22 -4.83 4.94 -1.25
CA ILE A 22 -4.34 3.57 -1.42
C ILE A 22 -5.39 2.59 -0.91
N ASP A 23 -5.76 1.64 -1.76
CA ASP A 23 -6.47 0.42 -1.37
C ASP A 23 -5.45 -0.68 -1.10
N PHE A 24 -5.25 -1.01 0.18
CA PHE A 24 -4.29 -2.00 0.61
C PHE A 24 -4.73 -3.46 0.33
N ASP A 25 -6.02 -3.70 0.08
CA ASP A 25 -6.54 -5.03 -0.22
C ASP A 25 -6.26 -5.40 -1.68
N SER A 26 -6.57 -4.49 -2.61
CA SER A 26 -6.28 -4.69 -4.04
C SER A 26 -4.85 -4.30 -4.43
N GLY A 27 -4.18 -3.48 -3.62
CA GLY A 27 -2.89 -2.87 -3.95
C GLY A 27 -3.02 -1.68 -4.91
N MET A 28 -4.23 -1.17 -5.16
CA MET A 28 -4.43 -0.01 -6.02
C MET A 28 -4.03 1.30 -5.36
N ILE A 29 -3.36 2.14 -6.13
CA ILE A 29 -2.90 3.47 -5.75
C ILE A 29 -3.55 4.45 -6.71
N TYR A 30 -4.22 5.47 -6.17
CA TYR A 30 -4.88 6.53 -6.92
C TYR A 30 -4.23 7.86 -6.59
N ASP A 31 -3.59 8.50 -7.57
CA ASP A 31 -3.19 9.89 -7.45
C ASP A 31 -4.38 10.78 -7.82
N LYS A 32 -5.03 11.36 -6.82
CA LYS A 32 -6.21 12.21 -7.02
C LYS A 32 -5.85 13.59 -7.56
N THR A 33 -4.59 14.03 -7.43
CA THR A 33 -4.11 15.30 -8.00
C THR A 33 -3.96 15.16 -9.52
N LYS A 34 -3.37 14.06 -9.98
CA LYS A 34 -3.05 13.82 -11.40
C LYS A 34 -4.13 13.03 -12.14
N GLY A 35 -5.04 12.37 -11.42
CA GLY A 35 -6.06 11.50 -11.99
C GLY A 35 -5.50 10.21 -12.59
N THR A 36 -4.37 9.74 -12.05
CA THR A 36 -3.68 8.53 -12.50
C THR A 36 -3.86 7.39 -11.51
N GLU A 37 -3.72 6.16 -12.00
CA GLU A 37 -3.92 4.94 -11.23
C GLU A 37 -2.73 3.98 -11.43
N TYR A 38 -2.31 3.33 -10.36
CA TYR A 38 -1.17 2.40 -10.36
C TYR A 38 -1.49 1.13 -9.59
N GLN A 39 -1.13 -0.01 -10.16
CA GLN A 39 -1.20 -1.30 -9.48
C GLN A 39 0.11 -1.54 -8.72
N GLY A 40 0.04 -1.51 -7.39
CA GLY A 40 1.10 -1.97 -6.52
C GLY A 40 1.11 -3.48 -6.36
N GLN A 41 2.21 -4.01 -5.85
CA GLN A 41 2.27 -5.42 -5.45
C GLN A 41 1.43 -5.62 -4.19
N ALA A 42 0.42 -6.50 -4.27
CA ALA A 42 -0.38 -6.89 -3.12
C ALA A 42 0.52 -7.53 -2.04
N PHE A 43 0.18 -7.30 -0.77
CA PHE A 43 0.89 -7.95 0.33
C PHE A 43 0.82 -9.47 0.20
N PRO A 44 1.96 -10.19 0.28
CA PRO A 44 1.97 -11.62 0.57
C PRO A 44 1.01 -11.99 1.70
N GLU A 45 0.35 -13.15 1.58
CA GLU A 45 -0.67 -13.59 2.55
C GLU A 45 -0.22 -13.53 4.02
N PHE A 46 1.05 -13.85 4.29
CA PHE A 46 1.58 -13.83 5.66
C PHE A 46 1.62 -12.40 6.23
N MET A 47 1.91 -11.39 5.42
CA MET A 47 1.87 -9.99 5.85
C MET A 47 0.45 -9.50 6.05
N GLN A 48 -0.48 -9.92 5.18
CA GLN A 48 -1.91 -9.63 5.38
C GLN A 48 -2.41 -10.19 6.72
N LYS A 49 -1.97 -11.39 7.11
CA LYS A 49 -2.30 -12.00 8.41
C LYS A 49 -1.72 -11.18 9.58
N ILE A 50 -0.49 -10.70 9.46
CA ILE A 50 0.13 -9.83 10.48
C ILE A 50 -0.61 -8.49 10.62
N ILE A 51 -1.00 -7.87 9.50
CA ILE A 51 -1.75 -6.61 9.49
C ILE A 51 -3.13 -6.80 10.13
N LYS A 52 -3.85 -7.86 9.77
CA LYS A 52 -5.15 -8.22 10.35
C LYS A 52 -5.07 -8.54 11.84
N ALA A 53 -3.92 -9.04 12.30
CA ALA A 53 -3.66 -9.25 13.72
C ALA A 53 -3.32 -7.95 14.47
N GLU A 54 -3.35 -6.77 13.83
CA GLU A 54 -2.90 -5.48 14.41
C GLU A 54 -1.39 -5.45 14.74
N GLY A 55 -0.60 -6.31 14.10
CA GLY A 55 0.86 -6.31 14.20
C GLY A 55 1.46 -7.67 14.58
N LEU A 56 2.79 -7.72 14.50
CA LEU A 56 3.54 -8.97 14.66
C LEU A 56 3.37 -9.59 16.05
N ILE A 57 3.33 -8.77 17.11
CA ILE A 57 3.19 -9.25 18.50
C ILE A 57 1.89 -10.05 18.68
N ASN A 58 0.79 -9.53 18.13
CA ASN A 58 -0.52 -10.19 18.20
C ASN A 58 -0.62 -11.39 17.26
N TYR A 59 0.19 -11.45 16.21
CA TYR A 59 0.23 -12.60 15.30
C TYR A 59 0.96 -13.81 15.90
N ILE A 60 1.93 -13.58 16.80
CA ILE A 60 2.76 -14.63 17.40
C ILE A 60 2.32 -15.06 18.82
N ASN A 61 1.35 -14.36 19.43
CA ASN A 61 0.72 -14.73 20.70
C ASN A 61 -0.46 -15.67 20.47
#